data_AF-A0A419DSA9-F1
#
_entry.id   AF-A0A419DSA9-F1
#
_cell.length_a   1.000
_cell.length_b   1.000
_cell.length_c   1.000
_cell.angle_alpha   90.00
_cell.angle_beta   90.00
_cell.angle_gamma   90.00
#
_symmetry.space_group_name_H-M   'P 1'
#
loop_
_entity.id
_entity.type
_entity.pdbx_description
1 polymer ?
#
loop_
_entity_poly.entity_id
_entity_poly.type
_entity_poly.pdbx_seq_one_letter_code
_entity_poly.pdbx_strand_id
1 'polypeptide(L)'
;MLSVDAWFYIYFAIGAVVVFLIGYGIAKKTQKQDSGFSFILLMSVVLFAALAYWFNGAAREVLMGTLPWLINLIFGGVLLIVFLAGSKMIFKRI
;
A
#
# COMPACT_ATOMS: atom_id res chain seq x y z
N MET A 1 2.10 -12.68 20.45
CA MET A 1 1.57 -12.70 19.07
C MET A 1 1.25 -11.27 18.67
N LEU A 2 1.59 -10.84 17.46
CA LEU A 2 1.20 -9.53 16.95
C LEU A 2 -0.30 -9.51 16.64
N SER A 3 -0.93 -8.34 16.81
CA SER A 3 -2.33 -8.11 16.49
C SER A 3 -2.58 -8.13 14.96
N VAL A 4 -3.82 -8.36 14.55
CA VAL A 4 -4.19 -8.42 13.11
C VAL A 4 -3.95 -7.08 12.42
N ASP A 5 -4.19 -5.96 13.11
CA ASP A 5 -3.87 -4.61 12.65
C ASP A 5 -2.35 -4.42 12.45
N ALA A 6 -1.51 -4.89 13.38
CA ALA A 6 -0.07 -4.82 13.19
C ALA A 6 0.39 -5.58 11.94
N TRP A 7 -0.17 -6.78 11.68
CA TRP A 7 0.10 -7.53 10.46
C TRP A 7 -0.37 -6.81 9.19
N PHE A 8 -1.54 -6.17 9.22
CA PHE A 8 -2.03 -5.35 8.12
C PHE A 8 -1.03 -4.25 7.74
N TYR A 9 -0.50 -3.53 8.73
CA TYR A 9 0.49 -2.46 8.50
C TYR A 9 1.85 -2.99 8.05
N ILE A 10 2.29 -4.15 8.56
CA ILE A 10 3.54 -4.79 8.13
C ILE A 10 3.43 -5.20 6.65
N TYR A 11 2.34 -5.89 6.26
CA TYR A 11 2.14 -6.28 4.87
C TYR A 11 1.99 -5.09 3.94
N PHE A 12 1.32 -4.03 4.40
CA PHE A 12 1.25 -2.78 3.68
C PHE A 12 2.64 -2.18 3.44
N ALA A 13 3.47 -2.07 4.48
CA ALA A 13 4.81 -1.51 4.38
C ALA A 13 5.72 -2.32 3.45
N ILE A 14 5.73 -3.65 3.59
CA ILE A 14 6.52 -4.55 2.74
C ILE A 14 6.06 -4.42 1.28
N GLY A 15 4.75 -4.49 1.04
CA GLY A 15 4.19 -4.37 -0.31
C GLY A 15 4.50 -3.00 -0.94
N ALA A 16 4.39 -1.91 -0.18
CA ALA A 16 4.71 -0.57 -0.65
C ALA A 16 6.20 -0.45 -1.06
N VAL A 17 7.12 -0.99 -0.27
CA VAL A 17 8.55 -1.02 -0.62
C VAL A 17 8.79 -1.80 -1.92
N VAL A 18 8.21 -2.99 -2.05
CA VAL A 18 8.35 -3.83 -3.25
C VAL A 18 7.81 -3.11 -4.49
N VAL A 19 6.59 -2.57 -4.40
CA VAL A 19 5.95 -1.83 -5.50
C VAL A 19 6.78 -0.61 -5.90
N PHE A 20 7.30 0.13 -4.92
CA PHE A 20 8.17 1.28 -5.17
C PHE A 20 9.45 0.89 -5.91
N LEU A 21 10.16 -0.14 -5.44
CA LEU A 21 11.41 -0.59 -6.05
C LEU A 21 11.21 -1.05 -7.49
N ILE A 22 10.14 -1.80 -7.77
CA ILE A 22 9.80 -2.25 -9.12
C ILE A 22 9.45 -1.05 -10.01
N GLY A 23 8.59 -0.14 -9.52
CA GLY A 23 8.22 1.06 -10.27
C GLY A 23 9.41 1.97 -10.58
N TYR A 24 10.32 2.12 -9.62
CA TYR A 24 11.58 2.84 -9.81
C TYR A 24 12.45 2.18 -10.88
N GLY A 25 12.58 0.85 -10.83
CA GLY A 25 13.28 0.07 -11.86
C GLY A 25 12.67 0.25 -13.26
N ILE A 26 11.33 0.27 -13.36
CA ILE A 26 10.61 0.53 -14.61
C ILE A 26 10.94 1.92 -15.14
N ALA A 27 10.82 2.97 -14.33
CA ALA A 27 11.15 4.33 -14.77
C ALA A 27 12.60 4.48 -15.23
N LYS A 28 13.55 3.86 -14.51
CA LYS A 28 14.96 3.87 -14.91
C LYS A 28 15.19 3.15 -16.24
N LYS A 29 14.51 2.03 -16.47
CA LYS A 29 14.64 1.23 -17.71
C LYS A 29 13.98 1.91 -18.91
N THR A 30 12.82 2.53 -18.72
CA THR A 30 12.08 3.19 -19.80
C THR A 30 12.51 4.63 -20.05
N GLN A 31 13.30 5.21 -19.14
CA GLN A 31 13.61 6.65 -19.07
C GLN A 31 12.35 7.54 -19.01
N LYS A 32 11.23 6.98 -18.55
CA LYS A 32 9.94 7.67 -18.44
C LYS A 32 9.45 7.58 -17.01
N GLN A 33 9.50 8.71 -16.31
CA GLN A 33 9.00 8.84 -14.94
C GLN A 33 7.53 8.40 -14.84
N ASP A 34 6.71 8.84 -15.80
CA ASP A 34 5.27 8.55 -15.83
C ASP A 34 5.00 7.05 -15.87
N SER A 35 5.77 6.27 -16.64
CA SER A 35 5.56 4.82 -16.73
C SER A 35 5.80 4.10 -15.40
N GLY A 36 6.83 4.50 -14.64
CA GLY A 36 7.08 3.90 -13.33
C GLY A 36 6.09 4.38 -12.26
N PHE A 37 5.66 5.64 -12.31
CA PHE A 37 4.63 6.13 -11.39
C PHE A 37 3.26 5.50 -11.67
N SER A 38 2.87 5.33 -12.94
CA SER A 38 1.62 4.63 -13.30
C SER A 38 1.62 3.19 -12.80
N PHE A 39 2.76 2.50 -12.87
CA PHE A 39 2.90 1.17 -12.27
C PHE A 39 2.70 1.20 -10.75
N ILE A 40 3.37 2.12 -10.04
CA ILE A 40 3.23 2.28 -8.59
C ILE A 40 1.77 2.54 -8.23
N LEU A 41 1.11 3.45 -8.93
CA LEU A 41 -0.29 3.80 -8.70
C LEU A 41 -1.20 2.57 -8.83
N LEU A 42 -1.12 1.87 -9.96
CA LEU A 42 -1.96 0.71 -10.23
C LEU A 42 -1.72 -0.40 -9.20
N MET A 43 -0.45 -0.72 -8.92
CA MET A 43 -0.10 -1.80 -8.01
C MET A 43 -0.39 -1.49 -6.55
N SER A 44 -0.31 -0.23 -6.14
CA SER A 44 -0.68 0.15 -4.79
C SER A 44 -2.18 0.04 -4.55
N VAL A 45 -3.01 0.34 -5.56
CA VAL A 45 -4.48 0.13 -5.48
C VAL A 45 -4.81 -1.36 -5.38
N VAL A 46 -4.20 -2.20 -6.22
CA VAL A 46 -4.39 -3.65 -6.18
C VAL A 46 -3.91 -4.24 -4.84
N LEU A 47 -2.74 -3.84 -4.37
CA LEU A 47 -2.19 -4.24 -3.07
C LEU A 47 -3.15 -3.86 -1.93
N PHE A 48 -3.64 -2.61 -1.93
CA PHE A 48 -4.55 -2.15 -0.88
C PHE A 48 -5.88 -2.91 -0.91
N ALA A 49 -6.45 -3.17 -2.09
CA ALA A 49 -7.66 -3.97 -2.22
C ALA A 49 -7.46 -5.41 -1.73
N ALA A 50 -6.33 -6.05 -2.07
CA ALA A 50 -5.98 -7.38 -1.60
C ALA A 50 -5.81 -7.42 -0.07
N LEU A 51 -5.13 -6.42 0.50
CA LEU A 51 -4.97 -6.30 1.95
C LEU A 51 -6.29 -6.01 2.66
N ALA A 52 -7.16 -5.18 2.10
CA ALA A 52 -8.48 -4.93 2.66
C ALA A 52 -9.35 -6.19 2.67
N TYR A 53 -9.29 -6.98 1.60
CA TYR A 53 -9.96 -8.28 1.52
C TYR A 53 -9.42 -9.26 2.58
N TRP A 54 -8.10 -9.41 2.65
CA TRP A 54 -7.46 -10.27 3.66
C TRP A 54 -7.77 -9.80 5.09
N PHE A 55 -7.67 -8.51 5.36
CA PHE A 55 -7.91 -7.92 6.67
C PHE A 55 -9.37 -8.10 7.12
N ASN A 56 -10.34 -8.01 6.20
CA ASN A 56 -11.73 -8.33 6.51
C ASN A 56 -11.93 -9.80 6.92
N GLY A 57 -11.19 -10.75 6.32
CA GLY A 57 -11.19 -12.14 6.74
C GLY A 57 -10.59 -12.32 8.14
N ALA A 58 -9.36 -11.84 8.32
CA ALA A 58 -8.62 -11.96 9.58
C ALA A 58 -9.31 -11.25 10.76
N ALA A 59 -9.94 -10.09 10.51
CA ALA A 59 -10.71 -9.34 11.50
C ALA A 59 -11.91 -10.13 12.03
N ARG A 60 -12.59 -10.91 11.17
CA ARG A 60 -13.73 -11.76 11.57
C ARG A 60 -13.29 -12.92 12.44
N GLU A 61 -12.14 -13.52 12.15
CA GLU A 61 -11.59 -14.65 12.93
C GLU A 61 -11.25 -14.25 14.37
N VAL A 62 -10.77 -13.02 14.57
CA VAL A 62 -10.45 -12.50 15.91
C VAL A 62 -11.59 -11.69 16.55
N LEU A 63 -12.79 -11.71 15.95
CA LEU A 63 -13.96 -10.95 16.39
C LEU A 63 -13.66 -9.45 16.62
N MET A 64 -12.83 -8.87 15.74
CA MET A 64 -12.54 -7.44 15.78
C MET A 64 -13.83 -6.65 15.58
N GLY A 65 -14.08 -5.69 16.47
CA GLY A 65 -15.24 -4.80 16.34
C GLY A 65 -15.21 -4.01 15.02
N THR A 66 -16.39 -3.67 14.51
CA THR A 66 -16.56 -2.89 13.28
C THR A 66 -15.87 -1.54 13.32
N LEU A 67 -15.88 -0.86 14.48
CA LEU A 67 -15.24 0.44 14.63
C LEU A 67 -13.71 0.36 14.54
N PRO A 68 -13.00 -0.53 15.28
CA PRO A 68 -11.58 -0.78 15.06
C PRO A 68 -11.24 -1.17 13.62
N TRP A 69 -12.02 -2.06 13.00
CA TRP A 69 -11.80 -2.47 11.62
C TRP A 69 -11.86 -1.29 10.64
N LEU A 70 -12.89 -0.43 10.77
CA LEU A 70 -13.08 0.73 9.91
C LEU A 70 -11.97 1.76 10.08
N ILE A 71 -11.54 2.03 11.32
CA ILE A 71 -10.45 2.96 11.62
C ILE A 71 -9.15 2.48 10.94
N ASN A 72 -8.83 1.19 11.05
CA ASN A 72 -7.62 0.63 10.44
C ASN A 72 -7.63 0.75 8.91
N LEU A 73 -8.78 0.51 8.26
CA LEU A 73 -8.93 0.69 6.81
C LEU A 73 -8.80 2.15 6.38
N ILE A 74 -9.43 3.09 7.08
CA ILE A 74 -9.31 4.52 6.79
C ILE A 74 -7.87 4.97 6.93
N PHE A 75 -7.21 4.58 8.03
CA PHE A 75 -5.81 4.92 8.27
C PHE A 75 -4.88 4.32 7.21
N GLY A 76 -5.12 3.06 6.81
CA GLY A 76 -4.40 2.43 5.69
C GLY A 76 -4.59 3.19 4.36
N GLY A 77 -5.80 3.70 4.11
CA GLY A 77 -6.09 4.53 2.94
C GLY A 77 -5.35 5.88 2.98
N VAL A 78 -5.25 6.51 4.14
CA VAL A 78 -4.44 7.72 4.33
C VAL A 78 -2.97 7.43 4.08
N LEU A 79 -2.43 6.33 4.62
CA LEU A 79 -1.04 5.90 4.37
C LEU A 79 -0.77 5.65 2.88
N LEU A 80 -1.72 5.05 2.16
CA LEU A 80 -1.64 4.88 0.71
C LEU A 80 -1.52 6.23 -0.01
N ILE A 81 -2.35 7.21 0.33
CA ILE A 81 -2.29 8.56 -0.26
C ILE A 81 -0.92 9.19 0.01
N VAL A 82 -0.43 9.12 1.26
CA VAL A 82 0.88 9.65 1.65
C VAL A 82 2.00 8.96 0.87
N PHE A 83 1.95 7.64 0.74
CA PHE A 83 2.92 6.86 -0.02
C PHE A 83 2.93 7.22 -1.51
N LEU A 84 1.77 7.37 -2.14
CA LEU A 84 1.65 7.78 -3.54
C LEU A 84 2.16 9.22 -3.74
N ALA A 85 1.83 10.14 -2.83
CA ALA A 85 2.33 11.51 -2.87
C ALA A 85 3.85 11.56 -2.73
N GLY A 86 4.42 10.85 -1.75
CA GLY A 86 5.86 10.73 -1.56
C GLY A 86 6.56 10.12 -2.77
N SER A 87 6.00 9.05 -3.32
CA SER A 87 6.52 8.41 -4.54
C SER A 87 6.52 9.38 -5.73
N LYS A 88 5.43 10.14 -5.92
CA LYS A 88 5.35 11.14 -6.99
C LYS A 88 6.40 12.24 -6.83
N MET A 89 6.66 12.69 -5.60
CA MET A 89 7.69 13.69 -5.32
C MET A 89 9.10 13.18 -5.63
N ILE A 90 9.37 11.90 -5.36
CA ILE A 90 10.66 11.28 -5.70
C ILE A 90 10.81 11.20 -7.21
N PHE A 91 9.78 10.76 -7.93
CA PHE A 91 9.84 10.60 -9.38
C PHE A 91 10.02 11.92 -10.12
N LYS A 92 9.43 13.02 -9.64
CA LYS A 92 9.70 14.37 -10.18
C LYS A 92 11.16 14.81 -10.10
N ARG A 93 12.00 14.16 -9.28
CA ARG A 93 13.41 14.49 -9.07
C ARG A 93 14.38 13.56 -9.84
N ILE A 94 13.88 12.52 -10.49
CA ILE A 94 14.68 11.52 -11.24
C ILE A 94 14.77 11.94 -12.70
#